data_AF-A0A2E3EG19-F1
#
_entry.id   AF-A0A2E3EG19-F1
#
_cell.length_a   1.000
_cell.length_b   1.000
_cell.length_c   1.000
_cell.angle_alpha   90.00
_cell.angle_beta   90.00
_cell.angle_gamma   90.00
#
_symmetry.space_group_name_H-M   'P 1'
#
loop_
_entity.id
_entity.type
_entity.pdbx_description
1 polymer ?
#
loop_
_entity_poly.entity_id
_entity_poly.type
_entity_poly.pdbx_seq_one_letter_code
_entity_poly.pdbx_strand_id
1 'polypeptide(L)'
;MFFRYHQTFICIAFFFIHLPLSNANDEAIQLGLNKVDMSSDMDGWVPVTQSKQIHYGEWITTGGGGGGVPNGWGGIWEQTTTLVWEDYKTVTSNKFERAVFPDGENGLRVRSIDPFVPSNATRYTQQVINSYIVSPRIDLSKNNQDHLIFQYKSNSYITLDLWIGKNDGSYWHSIWEDNQNLVFSHAITRNVGNGFREVKINLENALMDLNLQLTNNGFANDVISPQTDRIYITFVAQDNAIRWSGTSTQVLEIKSIWTPSYYGDGRPQQTSIDPTISFDYKNNSVTFYGGVGETYELHTSADLKEWQVSRSFTLTSDSETHPISDFQDKSRRRSFFRLKHKP
;
A
#
# COMPACT_ATOMS: atom_id res chain seq x y z
N MET A 1 -8.96 -10.64 -61.00
CA MET A 1 -7.91 -10.89 -59.98
C MET A 1 -8.07 -9.97 -58.75
N PHE A 2 -9.30 -9.74 -58.28
CA PHE A 2 -9.62 -8.68 -57.30
C PHE A 2 -10.45 -9.16 -56.09
N PHE A 3 -10.50 -10.47 -55.83
CA PHE A 3 -11.37 -11.04 -54.79
C PHE A 3 -10.64 -11.66 -53.59
N ARG A 4 -9.30 -11.58 -53.52
CA ARG A 4 -8.52 -12.19 -52.43
C ARG A 4 -7.91 -11.23 -51.40
N TYR A 5 -8.03 -9.91 -51.59
CA TYR A 5 -7.42 -8.93 -50.67
C TYR A 5 -8.34 -8.41 -49.55
N HIS A 6 -9.66 -8.67 -49.61
CA HIS A 6 -10.57 -8.22 -48.54
C HIS A 6 -10.69 -9.19 -47.36
N GLN A 7 -10.45 -10.49 -47.55
CA GLN A 7 -10.49 -11.44 -46.43
C GLN A 7 -9.28 -11.31 -45.50
N THR A 8 -8.10 -10.94 -46.01
CA THR A 8 -6.89 -10.77 -45.17
C THR A 8 -6.96 -9.52 -44.31
N PHE A 9 -7.61 -8.44 -44.79
CA PHE A 9 -7.77 -7.20 -44.01
C PHE A 9 -8.82 -7.34 -42.89
N ILE A 10 -9.88 -8.13 -43.11
CA ILE A 10 -10.91 -8.38 -42.10
C ILE A 10 -10.38 -9.28 -40.97
N CYS A 11 -9.49 -10.24 -41.27
CA CYS A 11 -8.87 -11.06 -40.24
C CYS A 11 -7.87 -10.29 -39.36
N ILE A 12 -7.18 -9.28 -39.90
CA ILE A 12 -6.28 -8.43 -39.10
C ILE A 12 -7.09 -7.47 -38.21
N ALA A 13 -8.21 -6.93 -38.71
CA ALA A 13 -9.09 -6.08 -37.90
C ALA A 13 -9.78 -6.85 -36.75
N PHE A 14 -10.15 -8.12 -36.96
CA PHE A 14 -10.70 -8.95 -35.89
C PHE A 14 -9.64 -9.45 -34.88
N PHE A 15 -8.38 -9.58 -35.26
CA PHE A 15 -7.31 -9.95 -34.32
C PHE A 15 -6.93 -8.82 -33.35
N PHE A 16 -7.25 -7.56 -33.66
CA PHE A 16 -7.05 -6.44 -32.74
C PHE A 16 -8.19 -6.23 -31.73
N ILE A 17 -9.33 -6.92 -31.88
CA ILE A 17 -10.47 -6.78 -30.97
C ILE A 17 -10.44 -7.84 -29.84
N HIS A 18 -9.51 -8.79 -29.89
CA HIS A 18 -9.31 -9.82 -28.85
C HIS A 18 -7.87 -9.87 -28.33
N LEU A 19 -7.17 -8.74 -28.33
CA LEU A 19 -6.12 -8.54 -27.32
C LEU A 19 -6.80 -8.68 -25.96
N PRO A 20 -6.24 -9.44 -25.00
CA PRO A 20 -6.81 -9.51 -23.68
C PRO A 20 -6.76 -8.10 -23.11
N LEU A 21 -7.88 -7.37 -23.21
CA LEU A 21 -8.14 -6.24 -22.34
C LEU A 21 -7.96 -6.79 -20.94
N SER A 22 -6.99 -6.21 -20.24
CA SER A 22 -6.55 -6.61 -18.91
C SER A 22 -7.72 -7.03 -18.04
N ASN A 23 -7.90 -8.34 -17.80
CA ASN A 23 -8.86 -8.87 -16.82
C ASN A 23 -8.72 -8.18 -15.45
N ALA A 24 -7.55 -7.61 -15.15
CA ALA A 24 -7.29 -6.90 -13.91
C ALA A 24 -7.95 -5.51 -13.84
N ASN A 25 -8.08 -4.79 -14.96
CA ASN A 25 -8.78 -3.51 -14.97
C ASN A 25 -10.28 -3.75 -14.73
N ASP A 26 -10.84 -4.79 -15.35
CA ASP A 26 -12.24 -5.17 -15.17
C ASP A 26 -12.52 -5.63 -13.73
N GLU A 27 -11.58 -6.37 -13.13
CA GLU A 27 -11.66 -6.79 -11.72
C GLU A 27 -11.55 -5.60 -10.75
N ALA A 28 -10.63 -4.66 -10.99
CA ALA A 28 -10.50 -3.44 -10.18
C ALA A 28 -11.77 -2.57 -10.24
N ILE A 29 -12.38 -2.43 -11.43
CA ILE A 29 -13.63 -1.71 -11.62
C ILE A 29 -14.79 -2.43 -10.91
N GLN A 30 -14.87 -3.76 -10.98
CA GLN A 30 -15.90 -4.53 -10.26
C GLN A 30 -15.79 -4.37 -8.73
N LEU A 31 -14.57 -4.18 -8.22
CA LEU A 31 -14.30 -3.90 -6.82
C LEU A 31 -14.50 -2.42 -6.44
N GLY A 32 -14.94 -1.57 -7.38
CA GLY A 32 -15.17 -0.14 -7.16
C GLY A 32 -13.89 0.68 -6.91
N LEU A 33 -12.74 0.18 -7.37
CA LEU A 33 -11.45 0.86 -7.18
C LEU A 33 -11.24 1.95 -8.21
N ASN A 34 -10.56 3.01 -7.78
CA ASN A 34 -10.16 4.11 -8.64
C ASN A 34 -8.72 3.89 -9.13
N LYS A 35 -8.49 4.01 -10.44
CA LYS A 35 -7.13 4.07 -10.99
C LYS A 35 -6.52 5.43 -10.64
N VAL A 36 -5.33 5.40 -10.05
CA VAL A 36 -4.54 6.61 -9.78
C VAL A 36 -4.09 7.23 -11.10
N ASP A 37 -4.34 8.52 -11.29
CA ASP A 37 -3.85 9.28 -12.44
C ASP A 37 -2.36 9.61 -12.30
N MET A 38 -1.51 8.78 -12.90
CA MET A 38 -0.06 8.96 -12.90
C MET A 38 0.45 10.05 -13.86
N SER A 39 -0.44 10.76 -14.58
CA SER A 39 -0.05 11.77 -15.57
C SER A 39 0.24 13.15 -14.98
N SER A 40 -0.46 13.53 -13.90
CA SER A 40 -0.47 14.89 -13.37
C SER A 40 -0.01 14.98 -11.90
N ASP A 41 -0.86 15.46 -10.99
CA ASP A 41 -0.60 15.61 -9.55
C ASP A 41 -0.60 14.28 -8.79
N MET A 42 -0.70 13.16 -9.50
CA MET A 42 -0.72 11.80 -8.97
C MET A 42 -1.87 11.58 -8.00
N ASP A 43 -2.99 12.27 -8.16
CA ASP A 43 -4.13 12.27 -7.22
C ASP A 43 -3.68 12.52 -5.77
N GLY A 44 -2.65 13.36 -5.57
CA GLY A 44 -2.13 13.71 -4.25
C GLY A 44 -1.14 12.71 -3.65
N TRP A 45 -0.71 11.67 -4.38
CA TRP A 45 0.40 10.83 -3.93
C TRP A 45 1.71 11.63 -3.91
N VAL A 46 2.50 11.47 -2.86
CA VAL A 46 3.71 12.27 -2.63
C VAL A 46 4.97 11.41 -2.60
N PRO A 47 5.96 11.67 -3.48
CA PRO A 47 7.23 10.97 -3.44
C PRO A 47 8.11 11.55 -2.32
N VAL A 48 8.71 10.66 -1.52
CA VAL A 48 9.59 11.03 -0.39
C VAL A 48 10.91 10.26 -0.49
N THR A 49 12.00 10.90 -0.09
CA THR A 49 13.36 10.35 -0.14
C THR A 49 13.90 10.08 1.25
N GLN A 50 14.78 9.09 1.38
CA GLN A 50 15.59 8.87 2.57
C GLN A 50 17.02 9.33 2.37
N SER A 51 17.68 9.83 3.42
CA SER A 51 19.13 10.04 3.41
C SER A 51 19.81 9.13 4.43
N LYS A 52 20.95 8.56 4.04
CA LYS A 52 21.80 7.73 4.91
C LYS A 52 23.28 8.02 4.67
N GLN A 53 24.08 7.77 5.69
CA GLN A 53 25.53 7.80 5.60
C GLN A 53 26.03 6.38 5.30
N ILE A 54 26.76 6.22 4.18
CA ILE A 54 27.41 4.96 3.81
C ILE A 54 28.91 5.13 4.00
N HIS A 55 29.50 4.24 4.79
CA HIS A 55 30.94 4.17 5.02
C HIS A 55 31.58 3.20 4.04
N TYR A 56 32.76 3.54 3.55
CA TYR A 56 33.57 2.70 2.66
C TYR A 56 35.05 2.92 2.95
N GLY A 57 35.89 1.99 2.50
CA GLY A 57 37.29 2.00 2.91
C GLY A 57 38.08 0.82 2.38
N GLU A 58 39.33 0.78 2.78
CA GLU A 58 40.22 -0.34 2.55
C GLU A 58 40.59 -0.97 3.89
N TRP A 59 40.19 -2.23 4.03
CA TRP A 59 40.61 -3.10 5.11
C TRP A 59 41.44 -4.22 4.51
N ILE A 60 42.64 -4.42 5.04
CA ILE A 60 43.51 -5.52 4.65
C ILE A 60 43.42 -6.58 5.73
N THR A 61 42.98 -7.78 5.37
CA THR A 61 43.06 -8.96 6.23
C THR A 61 44.34 -9.70 5.87
N THR A 62 45.38 -9.56 6.68
CA THR A 62 46.60 -10.36 6.55
C THR A 62 46.45 -11.65 7.33
N GLY A 63 46.45 -12.78 6.63
CA GLY A 63 46.67 -14.09 7.24
C GLY A 63 48.17 -14.31 7.42
N GLY A 64 48.64 -14.41 8.66
CA GLY A 64 50.00 -14.82 8.94
C GLY A 64 50.19 -16.27 8.48
N GLY A 65 50.83 -16.47 7.34
CA GLY A 65 51.46 -17.75 7.00
C GLY A 65 52.62 -17.97 7.97
N GLY A 66 52.32 -18.53 9.14
CA GLY A 66 53.33 -18.97 10.09
C GLY A 66 54.16 -20.07 9.45
N GLY A 67 55.36 -19.72 8.97
CA GLY A 67 56.44 -20.67 8.76
C GLY A 67 56.59 -21.50 10.04
N GLY A 68 56.46 -22.81 9.90
CA GLY A 68 56.09 -23.69 11.00
C GLY A 68 57.07 -23.75 12.17
N VAL A 69 56.55 -24.24 13.29
CA VAL A 69 57.31 -25.15 14.14
C VAL A 69 56.69 -26.54 13.93
N PRO A 70 57.43 -27.50 13.36
CA PRO A 70 56.96 -28.87 13.27
C PRO A 70 57.13 -29.48 14.66
N ASN A 71 56.11 -29.35 15.51
CA ASN A 71 55.71 -30.33 16.53
C ASN A 71 54.73 -29.71 17.53
N GLY A 72 53.51 -30.24 17.52
CA GLY A 72 52.66 -30.29 18.71
C GLY A 72 51.79 -29.06 19.00
N TRP A 73 50.48 -29.28 18.92
CA TRP A 73 49.40 -28.51 19.57
C TRP A 73 48.99 -27.17 18.92
N GLY A 74 47.93 -27.26 18.11
CA GLY A 74 46.92 -26.21 17.86
C GLY A 74 47.36 -24.76 17.83
N GLY A 75 47.90 -24.30 16.69
CA GLY A 75 48.06 -22.87 16.44
C GLY A 75 46.71 -22.19 16.22
N ILE A 76 46.42 -21.14 16.98
CA ILE A 76 45.32 -20.22 16.71
C ILE A 76 45.75 -19.37 15.51
N TRP A 77 45.00 -19.48 14.42
CA TRP A 77 45.17 -18.63 13.25
C TRP A 77 44.64 -17.23 13.58
N GLU A 78 45.51 -16.31 13.98
CA GLU A 78 45.11 -14.92 14.21
C GLU A 78 44.98 -14.21 12.86
N GLN A 79 43.74 -13.94 12.45
CA GLN A 79 43.45 -13.04 11.34
C GLN A 79 43.41 -11.61 11.87
N THR A 80 44.42 -10.81 11.53
CA THR A 80 44.41 -9.38 11.83
C THR A 80 43.84 -8.62 10.65
N THR A 81 42.75 -7.88 10.87
CA THR A 81 42.21 -6.95 9.87
C THR A 81 42.66 -5.54 10.24
N THR A 82 43.44 -4.90 9.35
CA THR A 82 43.95 -3.54 9.53
C THR A 82 43.18 -2.57 8.64
N LEU A 83 42.68 -1.48 9.22
CA LEU A 83 42.10 -0.36 8.47
C LEU A 83 43.23 0.45 7.84
N VAL A 84 43.24 0.58 6.51
CA VAL A 84 44.20 1.43 5.77
C VAL A 84 43.65 2.85 5.69
N TRP A 85 42.40 2.97 5.26
CA TRP A 85 41.68 4.24 5.20
C TRP A 85 40.17 3.98 5.24
N GLU A 86 39.43 4.95 5.74
CA GLU A 86 37.97 5.00 5.77
C GLU A 86 37.51 6.37 5.29
N ASP A 87 36.38 6.38 4.60
CA ASP A 87 35.65 7.58 4.22
C ASP A 87 34.15 7.28 4.26
N TYR A 88 33.32 8.31 4.12
CA TYR A 88 31.88 8.16 4.06
C TYR A 88 31.24 9.14 3.08
N LYS A 89 30.07 8.77 2.59
CA LYS A 89 29.22 9.65 1.79
C LYS A 89 27.80 9.65 2.34
N THR A 90 27.28 10.84 2.60
CA THR A 90 25.84 11.02 2.78
C THR A 90 25.17 10.95 1.41
N VAL A 91 24.30 9.98 1.23
CA VAL A 91 23.55 9.76 0.00
C VAL A 91 22.07 9.90 0.27
N THR A 92 21.36 10.47 -0.70
CA THR A 92 19.91 10.60 -0.70
C THR A 92 19.35 9.68 -1.78
N SER A 93 18.28 8.96 -1.45
CA SER A 93 17.57 8.11 -2.38
C SER A 93 16.99 8.92 -3.54
N ASN A 94 16.82 8.30 -4.69
CA ASN A 94 16.12 8.95 -5.80
C ASN A 94 14.62 9.02 -5.52
N LYS A 95 13.94 10.01 -6.08
CA LYS A 95 12.47 10.10 -6.01
C LYS A 95 11.84 9.14 -7.00
N PHE A 96 10.61 8.72 -6.72
CA PHE A 96 9.74 8.22 -7.78
C PHE A 96 9.45 9.37 -8.75
N GLU A 97 9.71 9.12 -10.02
CA GLU A 97 9.50 10.04 -11.12
C GLU A 97 8.41 9.50 -12.03
N ARG A 98 7.60 10.39 -12.61
CA ARG A 98 6.65 10.01 -13.66
C ARG A 98 7.41 9.49 -14.88
N ALA A 99 6.93 8.40 -15.45
CA ALA A 99 7.49 7.76 -16.62
C ALA A 99 6.39 7.39 -17.61
N VAL A 100 6.71 7.50 -18.90
CA VAL A 100 5.89 6.94 -19.98
C VAL A 100 6.53 5.61 -20.39
N PHE A 101 5.75 4.54 -20.35
CA PHE A 101 6.22 3.20 -20.72
C PHE A 101 6.12 2.96 -22.24
N PRO A 102 6.77 1.91 -22.77
CA PRO A 102 6.78 1.63 -24.21
C PRO A 102 5.40 1.42 -24.85
N ASP A 103 4.40 1.06 -24.05
CA ASP A 103 2.99 0.92 -24.46
C ASP A 103 2.21 2.25 -24.42
N GLY A 104 2.87 3.35 -24.08
CA GLY A 104 2.28 4.69 -23.99
C GLY A 104 1.57 4.98 -22.67
N GLU A 105 1.52 4.03 -21.73
CA GLU A 105 0.91 4.25 -20.43
C GLU A 105 1.83 5.08 -19.51
N ASN A 106 1.22 5.97 -18.74
CA ASN A 106 1.90 6.69 -17.66
C ASN A 106 2.02 5.81 -16.43
N GLY A 107 3.15 5.88 -15.74
CA GLY A 107 3.30 5.39 -14.39
C GLY A 107 4.51 5.98 -13.71
N LEU A 108 5.13 5.22 -12.82
CA LEU A 108 6.22 5.69 -11.97
C LEU A 108 7.48 4.86 -12.19
N ARG A 109 8.63 5.51 -12.06
CA ARG A 109 9.93 4.88 -12.09
C ARG A 109 10.79 5.43 -10.96
N VAL A 110 11.55 4.57 -10.32
CA VAL A 110 12.65 4.97 -9.44
C VAL A 110 13.90 4.20 -9.84
N ARG A 111 15.03 4.87 -9.75
CA ARG A 111 16.36 4.30 -10.06
C ARG A 111 17.14 4.12 -8.77
N SER A 112 18.01 3.11 -8.71
CA SER A 112 18.99 3.03 -7.63
C SER A 112 19.89 4.25 -7.63
N ILE A 113 20.46 4.57 -6.47
CA ILE A 113 21.46 5.63 -6.34
C ILE A 113 22.68 5.31 -7.22
N ASP A 114 23.27 6.35 -7.80
CA ASP A 114 24.47 6.20 -8.61
C ASP A 114 25.62 5.60 -7.80
N PRO A 115 26.34 4.61 -8.33
CA PRO A 115 27.51 4.04 -7.68
C PRO A 115 28.59 5.10 -7.46
N PHE A 116 29.20 5.09 -6.28
CA PHE A 116 30.19 6.10 -5.89
C PHE A 116 31.36 5.53 -5.09
N VAL A 117 31.28 4.27 -4.63
CA VAL A 117 32.36 3.64 -3.89
C VAL A 117 33.52 3.44 -4.88
N PRO A 118 34.72 3.97 -4.59
CA PRO A 118 35.83 3.92 -5.52
C PRO A 118 36.37 2.49 -5.63
N SER A 119 36.97 2.14 -6.77
CA SER A 119 37.43 0.77 -7.04
C SER A 119 38.58 0.27 -6.14
N ASN A 120 39.25 1.18 -5.43
CA ASN A 120 40.33 0.86 -4.49
C ASN A 120 39.82 0.58 -3.06
N ALA A 121 38.54 0.82 -2.74
CA ALA A 121 37.97 0.30 -1.50
C ALA A 121 37.91 -1.24 -1.57
N THR A 122 38.01 -1.90 -0.42
CA THR A 122 37.83 -3.35 -0.31
C THR A 122 36.52 -3.73 0.39
N ARG A 123 35.89 -2.79 1.11
CA ARG A 123 34.56 -2.99 1.70
C ARG A 123 33.74 -1.69 1.68
N TYR A 124 32.45 -1.83 1.95
CA TYR A 124 31.58 -0.74 2.33
C TYR A 124 30.46 -1.27 3.23
N THR A 125 29.87 -0.42 4.05
CA THR A 125 28.65 -0.76 4.79
C THR A 125 27.50 -0.79 3.81
N GLN A 126 27.15 -1.97 3.29
CA GLN A 126 25.98 -2.11 2.44
C GLN A 126 24.74 -1.81 3.27
N GLN A 127 24.03 -0.75 2.89
CA GLN A 127 22.80 -0.34 3.53
C GLN A 127 21.69 -0.27 2.49
N VAL A 128 20.53 -0.82 2.86
CA VAL A 128 19.28 -0.59 2.15
C VAL A 128 18.94 0.89 2.24
N ILE A 129 18.66 1.54 1.12
CA ILE A 129 18.16 2.92 1.12
C ILE A 129 16.77 2.94 0.50
N ASN A 130 15.82 3.54 1.21
CA ASN A 130 14.42 3.49 0.82
C ASN A 130 14.02 4.76 0.06
N SER A 131 13.21 4.56 -0.99
CA SER A 131 12.46 5.62 -1.67
C SER A 131 10.98 5.33 -1.50
N TYR A 132 10.18 6.37 -1.27
CA TYR A 132 8.79 6.20 -0.89
C TYR A 132 7.87 6.91 -1.88
N ILE A 133 6.68 6.37 -2.07
CA ILE A 133 5.53 7.15 -2.54
C ILE A 133 4.37 6.89 -1.60
N VAL A 134 3.87 7.97 -0.99
CA VAL A 134 2.88 7.98 0.09
C VAL A 134 1.54 8.42 -0.46
N SER A 135 0.48 7.66 -0.19
CA SER A 135 -0.87 8.00 -0.62
C SER A 135 -1.42 9.22 0.12
N PRO A 136 -2.46 9.89 -0.40
CA PRO A 136 -3.40 10.62 0.45
C PRO A 136 -4.04 9.68 1.50
N ARG A 137 -4.72 10.26 2.48
CA ARG A 137 -5.52 9.47 3.43
C ARG A 137 -6.54 8.63 2.65
N ILE A 138 -6.52 7.33 2.88
CA ILE A 138 -7.54 6.42 2.36
C ILE A 138 -8.64 6.22 3.40
N ASP A 139 -9.88 6.12 2.94
CA ASP A 139 -10.99 5.65 3.77
C ASP A 139 -11.39 4.26 3.32
N LEU A 140 -11.35 3.31 4.25
CA LEU A 140 -11.83 1.97 4.02
C LEU A 140 -13.35 1.95 4.08
N SER A 141 -13.95 1.23 3.15
CA SER A 141 -15.36 0.94 3.10
C SER A 141 -15.76 -0.02 4.22
N LYS A 142 -16.98 0.16 4.74
CA LYS A 142 -17.51 -0.66 5.85
C LYS A 142 -18.02 -2.03 5.43
N ASN A 143 -17.94 -2.37 4.14
CA ASN A 143 -18.54 -3.55 3.54
C ASN A 143 -17.52 -4.64 3.16
N ASN A 144 -16.29 -4.54 3.68
CA ASN A 144 -15.27 -5.58 3.63
C ASN A 144 -14.77 -5.95 2.23
N GLN A 145 -14.76 -4.98 1.31
CA GLN A 145 -14.34 -5.19 -0.08
C GLN A 145 -13.16 -4.33 -0.52
N ASP A 146 -12.49 -3.62 0.39
CA ASP A 146 -11.36 -2.80 0.01
C ASP A 146 -10.18 -3.64 -0.44
N HIS A 147 -9.78 -3.38 -1.67
CA HIS A 147 -8.60 -3.97 -2.25
C HIS A 147 -7.65 -2.89 -2.75
N LEU A 148 -6.36 -3.19 -2.69
CA LEU A 148 -5.35 -2.47 -3.44
C LEU A 148 -4.89 -3.38 -4.57
N ILE A 149 -4.88 -2.89 -5.80
CA ILE A 149 -4.30 -3.60 -6.93
C ILE A 149 -3.22 -2.71 -7.54
N PHE A 150 -2.02 -3.23 -7.70
CA PHE A 150 -0.96 -2.50 -8.38
C PHE A 150 -0.13 -3.42 -9.26
N GLN A 151 0.44 -2.82 -10.31
CA GLN A 151 1.33 -3.50 -11.23
C GLN A 151 2.72 -2.89 -11.11
N TYR A 152 3.73 -3.72 -10.92
CA TYR A 152 5.11 -3.28 -10.80
C TYR A 152 6.08 -4.22 -11.50
N LYS A 153 7.27 -3.70 -11.78
CA LYS A 153 8.40 -4.42 -12.35
C LYS A 153 9.64 -4.01 -11.57
N SER A 154 10.25 -5.00 -10.94
CA SER A 154 11.47 -4.86 -10.15
C SER A 154 12.58 -5.74 -10.73
N ASN A 155 13.78 -5.59 -10.18
CA ASN A 155 14.87 -6.53 -10.38
C ASN A 155 15.43 -6.97 -9.01
N SER A 156 16.43 -7.86 -8.99
CA SER A 156 16.92 -8.45 -7.73
C SER A 156 17.57 -7.47 -6.75
N TYR A 157 17.88 -6.24 -7.18
CA TYR A 157 18.63 -5.26 -6.38
C TYR A 157 17.80 -4.06 -5.94
N ILE A 158 16.58 -3.92 -6.45
CA ILE A 158 15.60 -2.95 -5.97
C ILE A 158 14.26 -3.66 -5.83
N THR A 159 13.81 -3.86 -4.59
CA THR A 159 12.54 -4.54 -4.26
C THR A 159 11.46 -3.53 -3.93
N LEU A 160 10.19 -3.96 -4.04
CA LEU A 160 9.03 -3.16 -3.65
C LEU A 160 8.39 -3.77 -2.42
N ASP A 161 8.12 -2.95 -1.42
CA ASP A 161 7.24 -3.30 -0.32
C ASP A 161 6.05 -2.36 -0.29
N LEU A 162 5.01 -2.79 0.41
CA LEU A 162 3.84 -1.99 0.72
C LEU A 162 3.66 -1.90 2.22
N TRP A 163 3.76 -0.69 2.74
CA TRP A 163 3.60 -0.40 4.15
C TRP A 163 2.30 0.37 4.38
N ILE A 164 1.73 0.14 5.56
CA ILE A 164 0.62 0.93 6.08
C ILE A 164 1.08 1.63 7.36
N GLY A 165 0.64 2.86 7.55
CA GLY A 165 0.89 3.64 8.76
C GLY A 165 -0.13 4.75 9.00
N LYS A 166 0.05 5.46 10.12
CA LYS A 166 -0.75 6.63 10.51
C LYS A 166 -0.06 7.93 10.08
N ASN A 167 -0.83 9.02 9.94
CA ASN A 167 -0.33 10.32 9.44
C ASN A 167 0.79 10.95 10.30
N ASP A 168 0.85 10.60 11.58
CA ASP A 168 1.87 11.11 12.50
C ASP A 168 3.24 10.44 12.27
N GLY A 169 3.35 9.57 11.27
CA GLY A 169 4.56 8.83 10.91
C GLY A 169 4.85 7.69 11.87
N SER A 170 3.96 7.42 12.83
CA SER A 170 4.06 6.26 13.71
C SER A 170 3.50 5.00 13.02
N TYR A 171 4.02 3.83 13.41
CA TYR A 171 3.50 2.52 13.01
C TYR A 171 3.53 2.20 11.51
N TRP A 172 4.60 2.56 10.81
CA TRP A 172 4.84 2.02 9.47
C TRP A 172 5.20 0.54 9.55
N HIS A 173 4.27 -0.32 9.14
CA HIS A 173 4.47 -1.76 9.08
C HIS A 173 4.16 -2.29 7.69
N SER A 174 4.97 -3.26 7.28
CA SER A 174 4.77 -3.93 6.01
C SER A 174 3.55 -4.84 6.05
N ILE A 175 2.69 -4.71 5.04
CA ILE A 175 1.58 -5.63 4.78
C ILE A 175 1.85 -6.52 3.58
N TRP A 176 2.90 -6.21 2.80
CA TRP A 176 3.35 -7.00 1.66
C TRP A 176 4.80 -6.63 1.29
N GLU A 177 5.61 -7.64 0.93
CA GLU A 177 7.02 -7.47 0.53
C GLU A 177 7.32 -8.32 -0.71
N ASP A 178 8.03 -7.76 -1.69
CA ASP A 178 8.43 -8.50 -2.88
C ASP A 178 9.41 -9.64 -2.53
N ASN A 179 9.11 -10.83 -3.04
CA ASN A 179 9.88 -12.07 -2.85
C ASN A 179 9.99 -12.56 -1.39
N GLN A 180 9.18 -12.05 -0.46
CA GLN A 180 9.05 -12.62 0.88
C GLN A 180 7.67 -13.24 1.10
N ASN A 181 7.66 -14.46 1.66
CA ASN A 181 6.46 -15.07 2.21
C ASN A 181 6.20 -14.45 3.60
N LEU A 182 5.81 -13.18 3.65
CA LEU A 182 5.16 -12.70 4.87
C LEU A 182 3.87 -13.49 5.08
N VAL A 183 3.58 -13.79 6.34
CA VAL A 183 2.57 -14.77 6.79
C VAL A 183 1.13 -14.39 6.42
N PHE A 184 0.90 -13.17 5.93
CA PHE A 184 -0.43 -12.67 5.63
C PHE A 184 -0.85 -13.07 4.21
N SER A 185 -1.66 -14.12 4.13
CA SER A 185 -2.21 -14.73 2.91
C SER A 185 -3.15 -13.84 2.08
N HIS A 186 -3.17 -12.54 2.35
CA HIS A 186 -4.14 -11.60 1.79
C HIS A 186 -3.67 -10.91 0.51
N ALA A 187 -2.46 -11.24 0.06
CA ALA A 187 -1.91 -10.79 -1.21
C ALA A 187 -1.86 -11.93 -2.23
N ILE A 188 -2.34 -11.68 -3.44
CA ILE A 188 -2.21 -12.56 -4.59
C ILE A 188 -1.32 -11.86 -5.61
N THR A 189 -0.25 -12.54 -6.02
CA THR A 189 0.66 -12.04 -7.06
C THR A 189 0.51 -12.86 -8.34
N ARG A 190 0.36 -12.20 -9.48
CA ARG A 190 0.31 -12.84 -10.81
C ARG A 190 1.18 -12.11 -11.83
N ASN A 191 1.71 -12.83 -12.81
CA ASN A 191 2.44 -12.22 -13.92
C ASN A 191 1.45 -11.66 -14.95
N VAL A 192 1.65 -10.42 -15.39
CA VAL A 192 0.75 -9.73 -16.35
C VAL A 192 1.43 -9.36 -17.67
N GLY A 193 2.64 -9.89 -17.92
CA GLY A 193 3.39 -9.71 -19.17
C GLY A 193 4.41 -8.57 -19.11
N ASN A 194 5.31 -8.50 -20.11
CA ASN A 194 6.38 -7.48 -20.21
C ASN A 194 7.32 -7.34 -18.99
N GLY A 195 7.37 -8.39 -18.16
CA GLY A 195 8.11 -8.42 -16.90
C GLY A 195 7.38 -7.77 -15.72
N PHE A 196 6.15 -7.31 -15.89
CA PHE A 196 5.31 -6.80 -14.81
C PHE A 196 4.63 -7.93 -14.04
N ARG A 197 4.58 -7.74 -12.74
CA ARG A 197 3.78 -8.49 -11.78
C ARG A 197 2.65 -7.60 -11.31
N GLU A 198 1.49 -8.21 -11.11
CA GLU A 198 0.37 -7.58 -10.45
C GLU A 198 0.19 -8.18 -9.08
N VAL A 199 -0.07 -7.31 -8.11
CA VAL A 199 -0.37 -7.67 -6.73
C VAL A 199 -1.76 -7.15 -6.42
N LYS A 200 -2.61 -8.04 -5.94
CA LYS A 200 -3.92 -7.73 -5.38
C LYS A 200 -3.87 -8.02 -3.89
N ILE A 201 -4.21 -7.04 -3.06
CA ILE A 201 -4.22 -7.16 -1.61
C ILE A 201 -5.62 -6.87 -1.09
N ASN A 202 -6.18 -7.75 -0.27
CA ASN A 202 -7.35 -7.43 0.54
C ASN A 202 -6.88 -6.58 1.73
N LEU A 203 -7.16 -5.27 1.67
CA LEU A 203 -6.62 -4.30 2.63
C LEU A 203 -7.19 -4.50 4.02
N GLU A 204 -8.49 -4.77 4.12
CA GLU A 204 -9.15 -4.93 5.41
C GLU A 204 -8.58 -6.13 6.18
N ASN A 205 -8.50 -7.30 5.55
CA ASN A 205 -7.95 -8.50 6.20
C ASN A 205 -6.46 -8.30 6.56
N ALA A 206 -5.69 -7.68 5.67
CA ALA A 206 -4.28 -7.36 5.96
C ALA A 206 -4.14 -6.44 7.18
N LEU A 207 -5.07 -5.50 7.37
CA LEU A 207 -5.08 -4.60 8.52
C LEU A 207 -5.53 -5.27 9.81
N MET A 208 -6.52 -6.16 9.75
CA MET A 208 -6.93 -6.97 10.90
C MET A 208 -5.78 -7.85 11.39
N ASP A 209 -5.09 -8.51 10.47
CA ASP A 209 -3.92 -9.36 10.76
C ASP A 209 -2.75 -8.55 11.33
N LEU A 210 -2.49 -7.36 10.77
CA LEU A 210 -1.49 -6.44 11.28
C LEU A 210 -1.85 -5.98 12.71
N ASN A 211 -3.10 -5.59 12.96
CA ASN A 211 -3.55 -5.18 14.30
C ASN A 211 -3.42 -6.32 15.31
N LEU A 212 -3.73 -7.55 14.92
CA LEU A 212 -3.52 -8.74 15.74
C LEU A 212 -2.02 -8.97 16.04
N GLN A 213 -1.16 -8.84 15.04
CA GLN A 213 0.29 -8.97 15.21
C GLN A 213 0.82 -7.90 16.19
N LEU A 214 0.39 -6.65 16.04
CA LEU A 214 0.79 -5.57 16.93
C LEU A 214 0.29 -5.81 18.36
N THR A 215 -0.96 -6.21 18.52
CA THR A 215 -1.52 -6.54 19.83
C THR A 215 -0.74 -7.67 20.53
N ASN A 216 -0.37 -8.71 19.79
CA ASN A 216 0.46 -9.80 20.30
C ASN A 216 1.86 -9.35 20.73
N ASN A 217 2.36 -8.24 20.21
CA ASN A 217 3.63 -7.63 20.60
C ASN A 217 3.48 -6.54 21.69
N GLY A 218 2.33 -6.50 22.37
CA GLY A 218 2.10 -5.61 23.51
C GLY A 218 1.63 -4.21 23.14
N PHE A 219 1.31 -3.96 21.86
CA PHE A 219 0.62 -2.73 21.47
C PHE A 219 -0.89 -2.83 21.79
N ALA A 220 -1.59 -1.70 21.83
CA ALA A 220 -3.02 -1.67 22.13
C ALA A 220 -3.86 -2.24 20.95
N ASN A 221 -5.05 -2.78 21.23
CA ASN A 221 -5.90 -3.42 20.20
C ASN A 221 -6.58 -2.42 19.23
N ASP A 222 -6.29 -1.13 19.39
CA ASP A 222 -6.78 -0.01 18.59
C ASP A 222 -5.64 0.69 17.83
N VAL A 223 -4.47 0.05 17.70
CA VAL A 223 -3.32 0.63 17.01
C VAL A 223 -3.60 0.82 15.53
N ILE A 224 -4.30 -0.12 14.88
CA ILE A 224 -4.82 0.05 13.51
C ILE A 224 -6.22 -0.56 13.39
N SER A 225 -7.24 0.30 13.35
CA SER A 225 -8.64 -0.03 13.13
C SER A 225 -9.04 0.29 11.69
N PRO A 226 -9.48 -0.71 10.90
CA PRO A 226 -9.94 -0.48 9.54
C PRO A 226 -11.10 0.53 9.45
N GLN A 227 -11.95 0.64 10.48
CA GLN A 227 -13.16 1.47 10.43
C GLN A 227 -12.96 2.90 10.93
N THR A 228 -11.89 3.19 11.68
CA THR A 228 -11.77 4.47 12.40
C THR A 228 -10.43 5.17 12.24
N ASP A 229 -9.41 4.50 11.67
CA ASP A 229 -8.09 5.09 11.57
C ASP A 229 -7.84 5.82 10.24
N ARG A 230 -7.01 6.86 10.34
CA ARG A 230 -6.50 7.61 9.20
C ARG A 230 -5.32 6.84 8.63
N ILE A 231 -5.60 6.01 7.64
CA ILE A 231 -4.64 5.08 7.08
C ILE A 231 -4.00 5.69 5.83
N TYR A 232 -2.69 5.47 5.70
CA TYR A 232 -1.89 5.86 4.54
C TYR A 232 -1.19 4.63 4.01
N ILE A 233 -1.24 4.45 2.69
CA ILE A 233 -0.53 3.41 1.98
C ILE A 233 0.77 4.01 1.46
N THR A 234 1.88 3.34 1.73
CA THR A 234 3.19 3.74 1.24
C THR A 234 3.84 2.61 0.48
N PHE A 235 4.17 2.86 -0.78
CA PHE A 235 5.07 1.99 -1.52
C PHE A 235 6.51 2.34 -1.15
N VAL A 236 7.30 1.32 -0.84
CA VAL A 236 8.70 1.45 -0.44
C VAL A 236 9.58 0.72 -1.44
N ALA A 237 10.31 1.46 -2.26
CA ALA A 237 11.38 0.90 -3.07
C ALA A 237 12.64 0.78 -2.22
N GLN A 238 13.06 -0.45 -1.93
CA GLN A 238 14.25 -0.75 -1.16
C GLN A 238 15.45 -0.93 -2.11
N ASP A 239 16.33 0.08 -2.18
CA ASP A 239 17.54 0.02 -2.99
C ASP A 239 18.67 -0.72 -2.24
N ASN A 240 18.94 -1.94 -2.69
CA ASN A 240 20.01 -2.83 -2.23
C ASN A 240 21.14 -2.97 -3.26
N ALA A 241 21.18 -2.12 -4.28
CA ALA A 241 22.14 -2.25 -5.36
C ALA A 241 23.59 -2.01 -4.93
N ILE A 242 24.50 -2.56 -5.74
CA ILE A 242 25.93 -2.48 -5.48
C ILE A 242 26.42 -1.07 -5.79
N ARG A 243 27.22 -0.49 -4.88
CA ARG A 243 27.68 0.91 -4.96
C ARG A 243 29.08 1.11 -5.57
N TRP A 244 29.74 0.05 -6.02
CA TRP A 244 31.06 0.12 -6.67
C TRP A 244 30.99 0.89 -7.98
N SER A 245 31.87 1.87 -8.15
CA SER A 245 31.96 2.67 -9.38
C SER A 245 32.01 1.77 -10.61
N GLY A 246 31.09 1.98 -11.55
CA GLY A 246 30.95 1.16 -12.75
C GLY A 246 29.84 0.09 -12.70
N THR A 247 29.16 -0.11 -11.56
CA THR A 247 27.96 -0.95 -11.54
C THR A 247 26.79 -0.31 -12.28
N SER A 248 25.92 -1.14 -12.85
CA SER A 248 24.75 -0.64 -13.58
C SER A 248 23.67 -0.12 -12.63
N THR A 249 23.00 0.95 -13.04
CA THR A 249 21.82 1.47 -12.36
C THR A 249 20.68 0.46 -12.42
N GLN A 250 20.04 0.22 -11.29
CA GLN A 250 18.88 -0.66 -11.15
C GLN A 250 17.60 0.17 -11.22
N VAL A 251 16.49 -0.44 -11.62
CA VAL A 251 15.25 0.29 -11.91
C VAL A 251 14.06 -0.49 -11.36
N LEU A 252 13.16 0.24 -10.71
CA LEU A 252 11.83 -0.23 -10.34
C LEU A 252 10.78 0.64 -11.03
N GLU A 253 9.75 -0.01 -11.57
CA GLU A 253 8.66 0.64 -12.29
C GLU A 253 7.31 0.23 -11.69
N ILE A 254 6.41 1.19 -11.50
CA ILE A 254 5.01 0.94 -11.12
C ILE A 254 4.14 1.41 -12.28
N LYS A 255 3.41 0.47 -12.88
CA LYS A 255 2.58 0.73 -14.06
C LYS A 255 1.20 1.26 -13.71
N SER A 256 0.58 0.71 -12.69
CA SER A 256 -0.75 1.12 -12.27
C SER A 256 -0.93 0.91 -10.77
N ILE A 257 -1.78 1.74 -10.18
CA ILE A 257 -2.25 1.61 -8.81
C ILE A 257 -3.76 1.83 -8.87
N TRP A 258 -4.50 0.92 -8.25
CA TRP A 258 -5.94 0.94 -8.09
C TRP A 258 -6.22 0.84 -6.61
N THR A 259 -6.92 1.83 -6.08
CA THR A 259 -7.10 2.03 -4.64
C THR A 259 -8.56 2.31 -4.32
N PRO A 260 -9.01 2.07 -3.07
CA PRO A 260 -10.24 2.66 -2.57
C PRO A 260 -10.22 4.19 -2.67
N SER A 261 -11.39 4.82 -2.52
CA SER A 261 -11.52 6.28 -2.58
C SER A 261 -10.77 6.98 -1.44
N TYR A 262 -10.35 8.23 -1.66
CA TYR A 262 -9.62 9.00 -0.67
C TYR A 262 -10.56 9.81 0.22
N TYR A 263 -10.14 10.07 1.46
CA TYR A 263 -10.91 10.93 2.36
C TYR A 263 -11.08 12.33 1.76
N GLY A 264 -12.35 12.73 1.55
CA GLY A 264 -12.70 14.07 1.10
C GLY A 264 -12.45 14.37 -0.38
N ASP A 265 -12.24 13.35 -1.23
CA ASP A 265 -12.06 13.53 -2.68
C ASP A 265 -13.34 13.98 -3.42
N GLY A 266 -14.48 14.05 -2.71
CA GLY A 266 -15.77 14.50 -3.24
C GLY A 266 -16.33 13.61 -4.35
N ARG A 267 -15.65 12.51 -4.68
CA ARG A 267 -16.16 11.47 -5.57
C ARG A 267 -16.98 10.57 -4.68
N PRO A 268 -18.32 10.57 -4.79
CA PRO A 268 -19.12 9.66 -4.00
C PRO A 268 -18.58 8.26 -4.25
N GLN A 269 -18.13 7.57 -3.18
CA GLN A 269 -17.94 6.13 -3.23
C GLN A 269 -19.22 5.60 -3.87
N GLN A 270 -19.12 5.04 -5.07
CA GLN A 270 -20.29 4.60 -5.82
C GLN A 270 -20.99 3.42 -5.12
N THR A 271 -20.43 2.95 -4.01
CA THR A 271 -21.12 2.21 -2.97
C THR A 271 -21.77 3.18 -1.99
N SER A 272 -23.08 3.39 -2.17
CA SER A 272 -24.02 3.78 -1.09
C SER A 272 -23.51 3.23 0.24
N ILE A 273 -22.99 4.11 1.11
CA ILE A 273 -22.69 3.72 2.49
C ILE A 273 -24.06 3.39 3.08
N ASP A 274 -24.34 2.09 3.21
CA ASP A 274 -25.58 1.65 3.84
C ASP A 274 -25.59 2.22 5.26
N PRO A 275 -26.54 3.12 5.56
CA PRO A 275 -26.54 3.83 6.82
C PRO A 275 -26.66 2.83 7.96
N THR A 276 -25.72 2.88 8.89
CA THR A 276 -25.66 1.93 10.00
C THR A 276 -26.06 2.64 11.29
N ILE A 277 -26.75 1.91 12.17
CA ILE A 277 -27.14 2.35 13.50
C ILE A 277 -26.56 1.37 14.52
N SER A 278 -25.84 1.89 15.52
CA SER A 278 -25.29 1.09 16.61
C SER A 278 -25.84 1.56 17.95
N PHE A 279 -26.27 0.62 18.79
CA PHE A 279 -26.84 0.91 20.11
C PHE A 279 -25.88 0.46 21.20
N ASP A 280 -25.48 1.41 22.05
CA ASP A 280 -24.84 1.14 23.33
C ASP A 280 -25.84 1.37 24.45
N TYR A 281 -26.56 0.31 24.81
CA TYR A 281 -27.52 0.32 25.91
C TYR A 281 -26.88 0.52 27.28
N LYS A 282 -25.59 0.21 27.44
CA LYS A 282 -24.88 0.37 28.71
C LYS A 282 -24.64 1.85 29.01
N ASN A 283 -24.30 2.61 27.96
CA ASN A 283 -24.07 4.06 28.05
C ASN A 283 -25.28 4.89 27.59
N ASN A 284 -26.43 4.26 27.33
CA ASN A 284 -27.67 4.89 26.86
C ASN A 284 -27.48 5.78 25.61
N SER A 285 -26.66 5.32 24.67
CA SER A 285 -26.30 6.09 23.46
C SER A 285 -26.58 5.29 22.18
N VAL A 286 -26.88 6.01 21.11
CA VAL A 286 -27.02 5.50 19.76
C VAL A 286 -26.09 6.28 18.84
N THR A 287 -25.34 5.57 18.02
CA THR A 287 -24.45 6.17 17.04
C THR A 287 -24.97 5.87 15.64
N PHE A 288 -25.17 6.92 14.87
CA PHE A 288 -25.53 6.84 13.46
C PHE A 288 -24.28 7.00 12.62
N TYR A 289 -24.17 6.18 11.58
CA TYR A 289 -23.07 6.20 10.65
C TYR A 289 -23.60 6.37 9.22
N GLY A 290 -22.93 7.21 8.44
CA GLY A 290 -23.32 7.49 7.05
C GLY A 290 -22.35 8.47 6.38
N GLY A 291 -22.67 8.87 5.16
CA GLY A 291 -21.95 9.89 4.41
C GLY A 291 -22.12 11.27 5.05
N VAL A 292 -21.03 12.04 5.10
CA VAL A 292 -21.06 13.43 5.56
C VAL A 292 -21.81 14.29 4.55
N GLY A 293 -22.75 15.10 5.03
CA GLY A 293 -23.63 15.92 4.20
C GLY A 293 -24.88 15.18 3.69
N GLU A 294 -24.96 13.86 3.89
CA GLU A 294 -26.13 13.06 3.51
C GLU A 294 -27.24 13.16 4.55
N THR A 295 -28.49 13.11 4.08
CA THR A 295 -29.66 13.18 4.94
C THR A 295 -30.25 11.80 5.16
N TYR A 296 -30.49 11.48 6.42
CA TYR A 296 -31.06 10.20 6.84
C TYR A 296 -32.38 10.40 7.56
N GLU A 297 -33.22 9.37 7.48
CA GLU A 297 -34.46 9.25 8.23
C GLU A 297 -34.35 8.06 9.18
N LEU A 298 -34.44 8.32 10.48
CA LEU A 298 -34.59 7.29 11.49
C LEU A 298 -36.06 6.87 11.51
N HIS A 299 -36.30 5.60 11.20
CA HIS A 299 -37.63 5.00 11.24
C HIS A 299 -37.75 4.15 12.50
N THR A 300 -38.86 4.29 13.20
CA THR A 300 -39.20 3.51 14.39
C THR A 300 -40.42 2.64 14.13
N SER A 301 -40.42 1.42 14.65
CA SER A 301 -41.57 0.51 14.61
C SER A 301 -41.77 -0.18 15.96
N ALA A 302 -43.01 -0.40 16.35
CA ALA A 302 -43.33 -1.19 17.55
C ALA A 302 -43.42 -2.70 17.26
N ASP A 303 -43.67 -3.08 16.00
CA ASP A 303 -44.10 -4.43 15.62
C ASP A 303 -43.43 -4.95 14.34
N LEU A 304 -42.48 -4.20 13.78
CA LEU A 304 -41.78 -4.43 12.50
C LEU A 304 -42.67 -4.34 11.25
N LYS A 305 -43.98 -4.12 11.38
CA LYS A 305 -44.93 -4.02 10.27
C LYS A 305 -45.15 -2.59 9.85
N GLU A 306 -45.41 -1.71 10.82
CA GLU A 306 -45.63 -0.30 10.58
C GLU A 306 -44.41 0.51 11.01
N TRP A 307 -43.84 1.26 10.05
CA TRP A 307 -42.66 2.10 10.27
C TRP A 307 -43.04 3.56 10.14
N GLN A 308 -42.66 4.36 11.14
CA GLN A 308 -42.86 5.81 11.11
C GLN A 308 -41.53 6.54 11.19
N VAL A 309 -41.44 7.65 10.48
CA VAL A 309 -40.27 8.54 10.54
C VAL A 309 -40.27 9.21 11.91
N SER A 310 -39.29 8.87 12.74
CA SER A 310 -39.09 9.49 14.06
C SER A 310 -38.34 10.81 13.91
N ARG A 311 -37.26 10.81 13.13
CA ARG A 311 -36.43 11.99 12.92
C ARG A 311 -35.76 11.96 11.56
N SER A 312 -35.51 13.14 11.00
CA SER A 312 -34.62 13.31 9.85
C SER A 312 -33.47 14.24 10.26
N PHE A 313 -32.25 13.88 9.85
CA PHE A 313 -31.05 14.64 10.17
C PHE A 313 -30.00 14.46 9.08
N THR A 314 -29.17 15.49 8.92
CA THR A 314 -28.02 15.49 8.02
C THR A 314 -26.77 15.25 8.85
N LEU A 315 -25.96 14.27 8.47
CA LEU A 315 -24.73 13.99 9.20
C LEU A 315 -23.67 15.06 8.91
N THR A 316 -23.15 15.68 9.97
CA THR A 316 -22.07 16.68 9.89
C THR A 316 -20.68 16.06 10.04
N SER A 317 -20.62 14.80 10.49
CA SER A 317 -19.43 13.96 10.57
C SER A 317 -19.76 12.51 10.16
N ASP A 318 -18.73 11.68 9.96
CA ASP A 318 -18.82 10.26 9.56
C ASP A 318 -19.61 9.38 10.55
N SER A 319 -19.76 9.88 11.78
CA SER A 319 -20.68 9.38 12.77
C SER A 319 -21.19 10.50 13.67
N GLU A 320 -22.40 10.33 14.20
CA GLU A 320 -22.94 11.19 15.26
C GLU A 320 -23.56 10.32 16.36
N THR A 321 -23.16 10.59 17.60
CA THR A 321 -23.67 9.89 18.79
C THR A 321 -24.67 10.77 19.53
N HIS A 322 -25.82 10.18 19.84
CA HIS A 322 -26.94 10.84 20.51
C HIS A 322 -27.46 9.96 21.67
N PRO A 323 -28.08 10.54 22.71
CA PRO A 323 -28.80 9.75 23.71
C PRO A 323 -29.94 8.93 23.10
N ILE A 324 -30.10 7.66 23.50
CA ILE A 324 -31.21 6.81 23.01
C ILE A 324 -32.58 7.43 23.34
N SER A 325 -32.66 8.15 24.47
CA SER A 325 -33.87 8.86 24.91
C SER A 325 -34.38 9.89 23.93
N ASP A 326 -33.54 10.41 23.03
CA ASP A 326 -33.93 11.40 22.04
C ASP A 326 -34.82 10.80 20.93
N PHE A 327 -34.88 9.47 20.85
CA PHE A 327 -35.58 8.71 19.82
C PHE A 327 -36.62 7.73 20.37
N GLN A 328 -36.72 7.62 21.70
CA GLN A 328 -37.72 6.79 22.36
C GLN A 328 -38.87 7.64 22.87
N ASP A 329 -40.08 7.29 22.46
CA ASP A 329 -41.28 7.83 23.09
C ASP A 329 -41.44 7.21 24.49
N LYS A 330 -41.59 8.07 25.51
CA LYS A 330 -41.64 7.68 26.95
C LYS A 330 -42.75 6.66 27.25
N SER A 331 -43.70 6.49 26.34
CA SER A 331 -44.84 5.57 26.48
C SER A 331 -44.58 4.13 26.00
N ARG A 332 -43.49 3.83 25.26
CA ARG A 332 -43.28 2.52 24.61
C ARG A 332 -42.07 1.77 25.18
N ARG A 333 -42.31 0.54 25.68
CA ARG A 333 -41.30 -0.32 26.34
C ARG A 333 -40.27 -0.98 25.40
N ARG A 334 -40.58 -1.13 24.11
CA ARG A 334 -39.67 -1.67 23.08
C ARG A 334 -39.97 -1.01 21.74
N SER A 335 -38.92 -0.67 20.99
CA SER A 335 -39.03 -0.12 19.64
C SER A 335 -37.90 -0.68 18.79
N PHE A 336 -38.21 -0.97 17.54
CA PHE A 336 -37.24 -1.33 16.51
C PHE A 336 -36.86 -0.08 15.74
N PHE A 337 -35.61 0.00 15.34
CA PHE A 337 -35.05 1.15 14.63
C PHE A 337 -34.44 0.68 13.31
N ARG A 338 -34.59 1.49 12.28
CA ARG A 338 -33.80 1.37 11.04
C ARG A 338 -33.49 2.75 10.52
N LEU A 339 -32.33 2.89 9.89
CA LEU A 339 -31.92 4.13 9.24
C LEU A 339 -32.16 4.00 7.74
N LYS A 340 -32.78 5.01 7.13
CA LYS A 340 -33.03 5.05 5.68
C LYS A 340 -32.36 6.27 5.10
N HIS A 341 -31.58 6.09 4.03
CA HIS A 341 -31.03 7.20 3.25
C HIS A 341 -32.16 7.93 2.50
N LYS A 342 -32.14 9.26 2.55
CA LYS A 342 -33.04 10.12 1.81
C LYS A 342 -32.25 10.68 0.62
N PRO A 343 -32.54 10.23 -0.61
CA PRO A 343 -31.79 10.63 -1.80
C PRO A 343 -31.95 12.11 -2.13
#